data_AF-A0A6N6JFI0-F1
#
_entry.id   AF-A0A6N6JFI0-F1
#
_cell.length_a   1.000
_cell.length_b   1.000
_cell.length_c   1.000
_cell.angle_alpha   90.00
_cell.angle_beta   90.00
_cell.angle_gamma   90.00
#
_symmetry.space_group_name_H-M   'P 1'
#
loop_
_entity.id
_entity.type
_entity.pdbx_description
1 polymer ?
#
loop_
_entity_poly.entity_id
_entity_poly.type
_entity_poly.pdbx_seq_one_letter_code
_entity_poly.pdbx_strand_id
1 'polypeptide(L)'
;MDFSPAIMDPTGQSLDLREIRYRPFHAALAARPPDLVMDHAVWIAERVFDNHSHWLSAHLPKLVLLKDRGQLTDLVLPEKRPQTVDDSLRMLSIDPEDCAVLPLNAVLYAKTLTLVENDRFDPALLNATRAALAPTRTPTRRIFISRKAAKGRKLIEEEQLMPVLTEAGFETVVMEHLNFAEQIDLMSETAVLLAPHGAGLTNMLFCPIGTRVIEMADPAYPNPNFYAMAAALGLPYALIAAKGVGAAHPLEQDLSVDPAEVARVLALI
;
A
#
# COMPACT_ATOMS: atom_id res chain seq x y z
N MET A 1 -11.66 6.40 5.76
CA MET A 1 -13.06 6.07 6.09
C MET A 1 -13.05 5.20 7.34
N ASP A 2 -14.04 5.30 8.24
CA ASP A 2 -14.13 4.31 9.33
C ASP A 2 -14.81 3.05 8.77
N PHE A 3 -13.99 2.18 8.16
CA PHE A 3 -14.42 0.94 7.55
C PHE A 3 -13.92 -0.23 8.40
N SER A 4 -14.85 -0.96 9.01
CA SER A 4 -14.56 -2.12 9.86
C SER A 4 -15.50 -3.25 9.45
N PRO A 5 -15.09 -4.17 8.56
CA PRO A 5 -15.92 -5.30 8.19
C PRO A 5 -15.91 -6.37 9.30
N ALA A 6 -16.97 -7.15 9.36
CA ALA A 6 -17.04 -8.37 10.16
C ALA A 6 -17.65 -9.50 9.33
N ILE A 7 -17.21 -10.72 9.62
CA ILE A 7 -17.68 -11.94 8.95
C ILE A 7 -18.24 -12.83 10.04
N MET A 8 -19.46 -13.30 9.83
CA MET A 8 -20.18 -14.15 10.77
C MET A 8 -20.74 -15.36 10.04
N ASP A 9 -20.73 -16.51 10.71
CA ASP A 9 -21.43 -17.68 10.23
C ASP A 9 -22.94 -17.61 10.59
N PRO A 10 -23.78 -18.51 10.04
CA PRO A 10 -25.20 -18.56 10.36
C PRO A 10 -25.53 -18.87 11.83
N THR A 11 -24.55 -19.36 12.61
CA THR A 11 -24.72 -19.63 14.05
C THR A 11 -24.45 -18.40 14.92
N GLY A 12 -23.99 -17.30 14.31
CA GLY A 12 -23.66 -16.05 14.98
C GLY A 12 -22.22 -15.98 15.49
N GLN A 13 -21.37 -16.95 15.13
CA GLN A 13 -19.94 -16.90 15.45
C GLN A 13 -19.23 -16.01 14.45
N SER A 14 -18.38 -15.10 14.94
CA SER A 14 -17.58 -14.23 14.09
C SER A 14 -16.20 -14.81 13.84
N LEU A 15 -15.71 -14.66 12.61
CA LEU A 15 -14.30 -14.87 12.28
C LEU A 15 -13.47 -13.70 12.84
N ASP A 16 -12.36 -14.01 13.52
CA ASP A 16 -11.40 -13.01 14.03
C ASP A 16 -10.13 -13.07 13.21
N LEU A 17 -9.98 -12.12 12.27
CA LEU A 17 -8.77 -11.91 11.49
C LEU A 17 -8.10 -10.61 11.94
N ARG A 18 -6.85 -10.39 11.53
CA ARG A 18 -6.06 -9.21 11.91
C ARG A 18 -6.81 -7.88 11.68
N GLU A 19 -7.47 -7.74 10.53
CA GLU A 19 -8.12 -6.51 10.09
C GLU A 19 -9.62 -6.66 9.80
N ILE A 20 -10.19 -7.82 10.11
CA ILE A 20 -11.63 -8.11 10.02
C ILE A 20 -12.05 -8.65 11.37
N ARG A 21 -12.77 -7.84 12.15
CA ARG A 21 -13.15 -8.18 13.52
C ARG A 21 -14.56 -7.74 13.83
N TYR A 22 -15.26 -8.58 14.57
CA TYR A 22 -16.54 -8.21 15.14
C TYR A 22 -16.39 -7.06 16.15
N ARG A 23 -17.41 -6.20 16.20
CA ARG A 23 -17.49 -4.99 17.03
C ARG A 23 -18.94 -4.82 17.46
N PRO A 24 -19.21 -4.18 18.62
CA PRO A 24 -20.58 -4.11 19.16
C PRO A 24 -21.63 -3.56 18.19
N PHE A 25 -21.28 -2.58 17.34
CA PHE A 25 -22.23 -2.01 16.37
C PHE A 25 -22.61 -2.98 15.23
N HIS A 26 -21.84 -4.05 14.98
CA HIS A 26 -22.19 -5.08 14.00
C HIS A 26 -23.42 -5.89 14.43
N ALA A 27 -23.71 -5.99 15.73
CA ALA A 27 -24.89 -6.70 16.24
C ALA A 27 -26.19 -6.17 15.63
N ALA A 28 -26.32 -4.84 15.55
CA ALA A 28 -27.49 -4.17 15.00
C ALA A 28 -27.61 -4.38 13.49
N LEU A 29 -26.49 -4.52 12.79
CA LEU A 29 -26.48 -4.82 11.35
C LEU A 29 -26.86 -6.28 11.10
N ALA A 30 -26.26 -7.23 11.84
CA ALA A 30 -26.52 -8.66 11.67
C ALA A 30 -27.96 -9.09 11.99
N ALA A 31 -28.71 -8.29 12.77
CA ALA A 31 -30.12 -8.53 13.05
C ALA A 31 -31.07 -8.13 11.88
N ARG A 32 -30.56 -7.45 10.86
CA ARG A 32 -31.33 -7.02 9.68
C ARG A 32 -31.33 -8.12 8.61
N PRO A 33 -32.34 -8.16 7.71
CA PRO A 33 -32.25 -8.96 6.51
C PRO A 33 -31.05 -8.52 5.65
N PRO A 34 -30.42 -9.44 4.89
CA PRO A 34 -29.31 -9.09 4.00
C PRO A 34 -29.76 -8.12 2.91
N ASP A 35 -28.94 -7.10 2.66
CA ASP A 35 -29.13 -6.15 1.56
C ASP A 35 -28.68 -6.76 0.23
N LEU A 36 -27.74 -7.72 0.27
CA LEU A 36 -27.26 -8.48 -0.88
C LEU A 36 -27.22 -9.98 -0.55
N VAL A 37 -27.72 -10.81 -1.46
CA VAL A 37 -27.73 -12.29 -1.32
C VAL A 37 -27.05 -12.90 -2.53
N MET A 38 -26.03 -13.72 -2.30
CA MET A 38 -25.26 -14.37 -3.37
C MET A 38 -25.07 -15.88 -3.07
N ASP A 39 -24.96 -16.69 -4.12
CA ASP A 39 -24.59 -18.10 -3.96
C ASP A 39 -23.11 -18.24 -3.62
N HIS A 40 -22.26 -17.46 -4.28
CA HIS A 40 -20.82 -17.36 -4.02
C HIS A 40 -20.39 -15.89 -4.03
N ALA A 41 -19.45 -15.52 -3.17
CA ALA A 41 -18.84 -14.20 -3.15
C ALA A 41 -17.34 -14.29 -2.81
N VAL A 42 -16.52 -13.47 -3.44
CA VAL A 42 -15.13 -13.22 -3.05
C VAL A 42 -15.06 -11.87 -2.34
N TRP A 43 -14.45 -11.87 -1.15
CA TRP A 43 -14.22 -10.65 -0.38
C TRP A 43 -12.76 -10.50 0.02
N ILE A 44 -12.15 -9.37 -0.35
CA ILE A 44 -10.74 -9.07 -0.06
C ILE A 44 -10.53 -7.84 0.82
N ALA A 45 -11.54 -6.97 0.97
CA ALA A 45 -11.40 -5.67 1.61
C ALA A 45 -11.34 -5.77 3.14
N GLU A 46 -10.22 -5.36 3.72
CA GLU A 46 -10.00 -5.30 5.15
C GLU A 46 -10.18 -3.88 5.70
N ARG A 47 -10.12 -3.72 7.02
CA ARG A 47 -9.91 -2.41 7.63
C ARG A 47 -8.71 -1.73 6.95
N VAL A 48 -8.83 -0.44 6.67
CA VAL A 48 -7.85 0.41 5.96
C VAL A 48 -7.52 0.02 4.51
N PHE A 49 -8.39 -0.72 3.80
CA PHE A 49 -8.23 -0.96 2.36
C PHE A 49 -8.12 0.34 1.52
N ASP A 50 -8.64 1.45 2.04
CA ASP A 50 -8.61 2.78 1.42
C ASP A 50 -7.24 3.48 1.57
N ASN A 51 -6.32 2.91 2.35
CA ASN A 51 -4.95 3.39 2.48
C ASN A 51 -4.05 2.80 1.38
N HIS A 52 -3.37 3.66 0.62
CA HIS A 52 -2.47 3.26 -0.48
C HIS A 52 -1.47 2.16 -0.11
N SER A 53 -0.81 2.30 1.05
CA SER A 53 0.20 1.32 1.49
C SER A 53 -0.43 -0.04 1.78
N HIS A 54 -1.59 -0.06 2.43
CA HIS A 54 -2.31 -1.30 2.73
C HIS A 54 -2.96 -1.90 1.48
N TRP A 55 -3.43 -1.09 0.53
CA TRP A 55 -3.94 -1.60 -0.74
C TRP A 55 -2.86 -2.39 -1.46
N LEU A 56 -1.68 -1.79 -1.67
CA LEU A 56 -0.59 -2.41 -2.42
C LEU A 56 0.04 -3.62 -1.73
N SER A 57 0.21 -3.57 -0.41
CA SER A 57 0.89 -4.66 0.33
C SER A 57 -0.06 -5.77 0.79
N ALA A 58 -1.32 -5.46 1.10
CA ALA A 58 -2.23 -6.43 1.70
C ALA A 58 -3.35 -6.91 0.77
N HIS A 59 -3.88 -6.04 -0.11
CA HIS A 59 -5.10 -6.33 -0.87
C HIS A 59 -4.85 -6.72 -2.32
N LEU A 60 -4.05 -5.92 -3.02
CA LEU A 60 -3.69 -6.18 -4.41
C LEU A 60 -3.03 -7.56 -4.61
N PRO A 61 -2.15 -8.06 -3.70
CA PRO A 61 -1.62 -9.40 -3.83
C PRO A 61 -2.66 -10.51 -3.67
N LYS A 62 -3.76 -10.27 -2.96
CA LYS A 62 -4.88 -11.23 -2.86
C LYS A 62 -5.61 -11.34 -4.19
N LEU A 63 -5.81 -10.22 -4.90
CA LEU A 63 -6.43 -10.22 -6.23
C LEU A 63 -5.57 -11.02 -7.21
N VAL A 64 -4.26 -10.76 -7.24
CA VAL A 64 -3.33 -11.50 -8.10
C VAL A 64 -3.36 -12.99 -7.79
N LEU A 65 -3.26 -13.36 -6.50
CA LEU A 65 -3.31 -14.76 -6.07
C LEU A 65 -4.61 -15.47 -6.50
N LEU A 66 -5.76 -14.83 -6.30
CA LEU A 66 -7.06 -15.40 -6.66
C LEU A 66 -7.19 -15.51 -8.19
N LYS A 67 -6.72 -14.51 -8.93
CA LYS A 67 -6.72 -14.52 -10.40
C LYS A 67 -5.89 -15.69 -10.93
N ASP A 68 -4.67 -15.85 -10.43
CA ASP A 68 -3.74 -16.91 -10.85
C ASP A 68 -4.29 -18.31 -10.54
N ARG A 69 -5.11 -18.44 -9.50
CA ARG A 69 -5.78 -19.69 -9.13
C ARG A 69 -7.11 -19.92 -9.85
N GLY A 70 -7.58 -18.97 -10.66
CA GLY A 70 -8.91 -19.03 -11.28
C GLY A 70 -10.05 -18.96 -10.26
N GLN A 71 -9.82 -18.36 -9.09
CA GLN A 71 -10.77 -18.24 -7.98
C GLN A 71 -11.29 -16.81 -7.78
N LEU A 72 -10.90 -15.88 -8.65
CA LEU A 72 -11.38 -14.50 -8.61
C LEU A 72 -12.70 -14.36 -9.39
N THR A 73 -13.76 -14.96 -8.85
CA THR A 73 -15.13 -14.87 -9.38
C THR A 73 -16.05 -14.22 -8.36
N ASP A 74 -17.12 -13.57 -8.83
CA ASP A 74 -18.13 -12.95 -7.97
C ASP A 74 -17.52 -11.99 -6.92
N LEU A 75 -16.56 -11.18 -7.37
CA LEU A 75 -15.87 -10.21 -6.52
C LEU A 75 -16.86 -9.16 -6.02
N VAL A 76 -16.84 -8.93 -4.71
CA VAL A 76 -17.62 -7.88 -4.06
C VAL A 76 -16.69 -6.75 -3.64
N LEU A 77 -17.01 -5.52 -4.06
CA LEU A 77 -16.25 -4.31 -3.78
C LEU A 77 -16.99 -3.38 -2.80
N PRO A 78 -16.28 -2.68 -1.91
CA PRO A 78 -16.86 -1.56 -1.18
C PRO A 78 -17.36 -0.47 -2.14
N GLU A 79 -18.54 0.09 -1.87
CA GLU A 79 -19.14 1.16 -2.70
C GLU A 79 -18.23 2.38 -2.83
N LYS A 80 -17.72 2.87 -1.71
CA LYS A 80 -16.80 4.01 -1.68
C LYS A 80 -15.37 3.50 -1.55
N ARG A 81 -14.57 3.70 -2.60
CA ARG A 81 -13.19 3.22 -2.68
C ARG A 81 -12.30 4.19 -3.46
N PRO A 82 -10.98 4.19 -3.22
CA PRO A 82 -10.05 5.01 -4.00
C PRO A 82 -9.97 4.56 -5.46
N GLN A 83 -9.66 5.49 -6.36
CA GLN A 83 -9.46 5.22 -7.79
C GLN A 83 -8.39 4.14 -8.05
N THR A 84 -7.34 4.08 -7.21
CA THR A 84 -6.28 3.05 -7.29
C THR A 84 -6.82 1.62 -7.22
N VAL A 85 -7.94 1.39 -6.53
CA VAL A 85 -8.61 0.07 -6.50
C VAL A 85 -9.08 -0.29 -7.89
N ASP A 86 -9.85 0.60 -8.51
CA ASP A 86 -10.42 0.40 -9.85
C ASP A 86 -9.32 0.32 -10.92
N ASP A 87 -8.32 1.18 -10.86
CA ASP A 87 -7.18 1.15 -11.79
C ASP A 87 -6.44 -0.18 -11.71
N SER A 88 -6.20 -0.70 -10.49
CA SER A 88 -5.54 -1.98 -10.29
C SER A 88 -6.36 -3.18 -10.77
N LEU A 89 -7.69 -3.14 -10.63
CA LEU A 89 -8.60 -4.16 -11.18
C LEU A 89 -8.54 -4.17 -12.71
N ARG A 90 -8.61 -2.99 -13.35
CA ARG A 90 -8.54 -2.88 -14.81
C ARG A 90 -7.20 -3.35 -15.36
N MET A 91 -6.09 -3.07 -14.67
CA MET A 91 -4.78 -3.63 -15.02
C MET A 91 -4.75 -5.17 -14.91
N LEU A 92 -5.55 -5.74 -14.01
CA LEU A 92 -5.77 -7.18 -13.91
C LEU A 92 -6.84 -7.69 -14.88
N SER A 93 -7.32 -6.87 -15.82
CA SER A 93 -8.37 -7.21 -16.80
C SER A 93 -9.71 -7.56 -16.14
N ILE A 94 -10.02 -6.91 -15.02
CA ILE A 94 -11.30 -7.02 -14.32
C ILE A 94 -11.98 -5.66 -14.45
N ASP A 95 -13.20 -5.63 -14.97
CA ASP A 95 -13.98 -4.39 -15.01
C ASP A 95 -14.65 -4.18 -13.64
N PRO A 96 -14.32 -3.11 -12.88
CA PRO A 96 -14.95 -2.85 -11.58
C PRO A 96 -16.48 -2.74 -11.66
N GLU A 97 -16.98 -2.32 -12.81
CA GLU A 97 -18.40 -2.19 -13.15
C GLU A 97 -19.13 -3.54 -13.21
N ASP A 98 -18.42 -4.64 -13.49
CA ASP A 98 -18.97 -6.00 -13.48
C ASP A 98 -19.01 -6.63 -12.07
N CYS A 99 -18.37 -5.98 -11.09
CA CYS A 99 -18.30 -6.48 -9.71
C CYS A 99 -19.56 -6.09 -8.92
N ALA A 100 -19.97 -6.98 -8.01
CA ALA A 100 -21.00 -6.63 -7.04
C ALA A 100 -20.49 -5.55 -6.08
N VAL A 101 -21.37 -4.65 -5.66
CA VAL A 101 -21.01 -3.53 -4.78
C VAL A 101 -21.73 -3.67 -3.45
N LEU A 102 -20.99 -3.53 -2.34
CA LEU A 102 -21.53 -3.51 -0.99
C LEU A 102 -21.45 -2.10 -0.39
N PRO A 103 -22.58 -1.42 -0.17
CA PRO A 103 -22.63 -0.13 0.51
C PRO A 103 -22.15 -0.19 1.97
N LEU A 104 -21.80 0.97 2.52
CA LEU A 104 -21.50 1.08 3.95
C LEU A 104 -22.75 0.71 4.79
N ASN A 105 -22.56 -0.04 5.87
CA ASN A 105 -23.62 -0.55 6.74
C ASN A 105 -24.63 -1.50 6.05
N ALA A 106 -24.24 -2.09 4.92
CA ALA A 106 -24.99 -3.16 4.27
C ALA A 106 -24.54 -4.55 4.76
N VAL A 107 -25.45 -5.52 4.67
CA VAL A 107 -25.21 -6.92 5.01
C VAL A 107 -25.24 -7.77 3.75
N LEU A 108 -24.12 -8.43 3.46
CA LEU A 108 -24.02 -9.47 2.43
C LEU A 108 -24.23 -10.83 3.09
N TYR A 109 -25.18 -11.61 2.57
CA TYR A 109 -25.25 -13.04 2.80
C TYR A 109 -24.73 -13.78 1.58
N ALA A 110 -23.72 -14.64 1.77
CA ALA A 110 -23.21 -15.54 0.74
C ALA A 110 -23.31 -16.98 1.23
N LYS A 111 -23.83 -17.90 0.41
CA LYS A 111 -23.85 -19.33 0.78
C LYS A 111 -22.42 -19.89 0.88
N THR A 112 -21.54 -19.43 -0.02
CA THR A 112 -20.10 -19.69 0.02
C THR A 112 -19.35 -18.36 -0.04
N LEU A 113 -18.43 -18.14 0.91
CA LEU A 113 -17.60 -16.95 0.97
C LEU A 113 -16.13 -17.34 0.83
N THR A 114 -15.48 -16.84 -0.20
CA THR A 114 -14.03 -16.99 -0.40
C THR A 114 -13.31 -15.79 0.21
N LEU A 115 -12.37 -16.09 1.12
CA LEU A 115 -11.52 -15.12 1.80
C LEU A 115 -10.06 -15.47 1.59
N VAL A 116 -9.20 -14.46 1.61
CA VAL A 116 -7.75 -14.65 1.58
C VAL A 116 -7.14 -13.97 2.78
N GLU A 117 -6.46 -14.77 3.60
CA GLU A 117 -5.55 -14.31 4.64
C GLU A 117 -4.12 -14.41 4.13
N ASN A 118 -3.31 -13.38 4.34
CA ASN A 118 -1.92 -13.34 3.93
C ASN A 118 -1.05 -12.50 4.87
N ASP A 119 0.26 -12.73 4.82
CA ASP A 119 1.23 -11.76 5.30
C ASP A 119 1.40 -10.67 4.23
N ARG A 120 1.39 -9.40 4.66
CA ARG A 120 1.56 -8.22 3.81
C ARG A 120 2.94 -8.16 3.14
N PHE A 121 3.91 -8.88 3.69
CA PHE A 121 5.28 -8.92 3.19
C PHE A 121 5.71 -10.33 2.79
N ASP A 122 4.75 -11.18 2.40
CA ASP A 122 5.08 -12.49 1.81
C ASP A 122 5.83 -12.29 0.47
N PRO A 123 7.08 -12.79 0.34
CA PRO A 123 7.87 -12.61 -0.87
C PRO A 123 7.20 -13.17 -2.11
N ALA A 124 6.54 -14.32 -2.04
CA ALA A 124 5.93 -14.93 -3.22
C ALA A 124 4.75 -14.09 -3.72
N LEU A 125 3.92 -13.57 -2.81
CA LEU A 125 2.78 -12.73 -3.17
C LEU A 125 3.23 -11.37 -3.72
N LEU A 126 4.20 -10.71 -3.09
CA LEU A 126 4.69 -9.41 -3.58
C LEU A 126 5.41 -9.55 -4.93
N ASN A 127 6.21 -10.61 -5.12
CA ASN A 127 6.88 -10.86 -6.40
C ASN A 127 5.89 -11.20 -7.52
N ALA A 128 4.86 -12.01 -7.24
CA ALA A 128 3.80 -12.28 -8.20
C ALA A 128 3.04 -11.01 -8.57
N THR A 129 2.76 -10.15 -7.58
CA THR A 129 2.10 -8.86 -7.81
C THR A 129 2.94 -7.93 -8.69
N ARG A 130 4.24 -7.80 -8.39
CA ARG A 130 5.17 -7.06 -9.24
C ARG A 130 5.17 -7.59 -10.67
N ALA A 131 5.28 -8.90 -10.85
CA ALA A 131 5.31 -9.53 -12.18
C ALA A 131 4.01 -9.34 -12.97
N ALA A 132 2.86 -9.28 -12.29
CA ALA A 132 1.56 -9.10 -12.92
C ALA A 132 1.31 -7.66 -13.41
N LEU A 133 1.93 -6.66 -12.76
CA LEU A 133 1.56 -5.24 -12.93
C LEU A 133 2.70 -4.36 -13.45
N ALA A 134 3.94 -4.60 -13.03
CA ALA A 134 5.07 -3.76 -13.40
C ALA A 134 5.66 -4.19 -14.74
N PRO A 135 5.82 -3.27 -15.72
CA PRO A 135 6.53 -3.59 -16.93
C PRO A 135 8.02 -3.81 -16.63
N THR A 136 8.68 -4.67 -17.40
CA THR A 136 10.14 -4.81 -17.31
C THR A 136 10.80 -3.64 -18.03
N ARG A 137 11.50 -2.78 -17.29
CA ARG A 137 12.29 -1.66 -17.82
C ARG A 137 13.74 -1.73 -17.32
N THR A 138 14.61 -0.95 -17.94
CA THR A 138 15.98 -0.77 -17.46
C THR A 138 15.97 0.27 -16.34
N PRO A 139 16.38 -0.06 -15.10
CA PRO A 139 16.40 0.91 -14.01
C PRO A 139 17.56 1.90 -14.20
N THR A 140 17.26 3.14 -14.55
CA THR A 140 18.27 4.20 -14.73
C THR A 140 18.01 5.42 -13.85
N ARG A 141 16.77 5.60 -13.39
CA ARG A 141 16.32 6.84 -12.72
C ARG A 141 16.63 6.81 -11.24
N ARG A 142 16.95 7.97 -10.67
CA ARG A 142 17.12 8.16 -9.23
C ARG A 142 15.96 9.02 -8.76
N ILE A 143 15.05 8.47 -7.96
CA ILE A 143 13.81 9.15 -7.58
C ILE A 143 13.85 9.52 -6.11
N PHE A 144 13.58 10.78 -5.82
CA PHE A 144 13.28 11.25 -4.47
C PHE A 144 11.77 11.49 -4.34
N ILE A 145 11.09 10.74 -3.47
CA ILE A 145 9.67 10.99 -3.18
C ILE A 145 9.56 12.10 -2.14
N SER A 146 9.16 13.28 -2.59
CA SER A 146 8.77 14.39 -1.73
C SER A 146 7.44 14.11 -1.03
N ARG A 147 7.33 14.60 0.20
CA ARG A 147 6.09 14.55 0.99
C ARG A 147 5.46 15.93 1.16
N LYS A 148 5.87 16.93 0.38
CA LYS A 148 5.39 18.32 0.52
C LYS A 148 3.86 18.48 0.44
N ALA A 149 3.21 17.66 -0.40
CA ALA A 149 1.75 17.61 -0.54
C ALA A 149 1.03 16.71 0.49
N ALA A 150 1.77 15.90 1.25
CA ALA A 150 1.20 15.03 2.27
C ALA A 150 0.72 15.82 3.50
N LYS A 151 -0.02 15.17 4.40
CA LYS A 151 -0.52 15.79 5.65
C LYS A 151 0.51 15.83 6.78
N GLY A 152 1.55 15.00 6.73
CA GLY A 152 2.57 14.92 7.78
C GLY A 152 3.73 14.00 7.37
N ARG A 153 4.74 13.90 8.23
CA ARG A 153 6.05 13.29 7.92
C ARG A 153 6.74 14.00 6.75
N LYS A 154 6.63 15.32 6.68
CA LYS A 154 7.35 16.15 5.70
C LYS A 154 8.79 16.33 6.16
N LEU A 155 9.72 16.57 5.23
CA LEU A 155 11.06 17.02 5.62
C LEU A 155 11.05 18.53 5.83
N ILE A 156 11.50 18.97 7.00
CA ILE A 156 11.61 20.40 7.32
C ILE A 156 12.65 21.06 6.41
N GLU A 157 13.73 20.35 6.12
CA GLU A 157 14.86 20.83 5.33
C GLU A 157 14.78 20.43 3.85
N GLU A 158 13.60 20.05 3.33
CA GLU A 158 13.46 19.53 1.95
C GLU A 158 14.13 20.43 0.90
N GLU A 159 13.89 21.75 0.97
CA GLU A 159 14.50 22.73 0.05
C GLU A 159 16.03 22.80 0.15
N GLN A 160 16.59 22.54 1.35
CA GLN A 160 18.04 22.54 1.56
C GLN A 160 18.70 21.29 0.99
N LEU A 161 17.94 20.20 0.82
CA LEU A 161 18.41 18.96 0.21
C LEU A 161 18.39 19.03 -1.33
N MET A 162 17.58 19.90 -1.93
CA MET A 162 17.39 19.94 -3.38
C MET A 162 18.68 20.09 -4.19
N PRO A 163 19.65 20.95 -3.81
CA PRO A 163 20.92 21.05 -4.54
C PRO A 163 21.71 19.74 -4.51
N VAL A 164 21.83 19.10 -3.35
CA VAL A 164 22.56 17.82 -3.17
C VAL A 164 21.89 16.71 -3.96
N LEU A 165 20.56 16.63 -3.92
CA LEU A 165 19.77 15.65 -4.67
C LEU A 165 19.92 15.84 -6.17
N THR A 166 19.86 17.09 -6.64
CA THR A 166 20.03 17.42 -8.06
C THR A 166 21.43 17.06 -8.56
N GLU A 167 22.47 17.38 -7.80
CA GLU A 167 23.87 17.02 -8.12
C GLU A 167 24.06 15.50 -8.15
N ALA A 168 23.39 14.76 -7.26
CA ALA A 168 23.37 13.30 -7.25
C ALA A 168 22.47 12.66 -8.32
N GLY A 169 21.83 13.47 -9.19
CA GLY A 169 21.02 13.03 -10.31
C GLY A 169 19.60 12.60 -9.94
N PHE A 170 19.08 13.01 -8.78
CA PHE A 170 17.73 12.69 -8.36
C PHE A 170 16.68 13.57 -9.02
N GLU A 171 15.56 12.95 -9.37
CA GLU A 171 14.33 13.59 -9.77
C GLU A 171 13.38 13.63 -8.56
N THR A 172 12.96 14.83 -8.16
CA THR A 172 11.99 15.01 -7.07
C THR A 172 10.57 14.80 -7.57
N VAL A 173 9.86 13.85 -6.97
CA VAL A 173 8.50 13.46 -7.36
C VAL A 173 7.53 13.61 -6.19
N VAL A 174 6.34 14.13 -6.47
CA VAL A 174 5.20 14.10 -5.56
C VAL A 174 4.22 13.06 -6.09
N MET A 175 4.09 11.92 -5.40
CA MET A 175 3.30 10.78 -5.89
C MET A 175 1.81 11.13 -6.06
N GLU A 176 1.30 12.06 -5.26
CA GLU A 176 -0.07 12.54 -5.32
C GLU A 176 -0.41 13.26 -6.64
N HIS A 177 0.59 13.67 -7.42
CA HIS A 177 0.39 14.27 -8.74
C HIS A 177 0.35 13.26 -9.88
N LEU A 178 0.65 11.98 -9.60
CA LEU A 178 0.71 10.91 -10.58
C LEU A 178 -0.52 10.00 -10.44
N ASN A 179 -1.12 9.63 -11.57
CA ASN A 179 -2.10 8.56 -11.59
C ASN A 179 -1.41 7.19 -11.34
N PHE A 180 -2.21 6.14 -11.12
CA PHE A 180 -1.64 4.86 -10.70
C PHE A 180 -0.72 4.22 -11.75
N ALA A 181 -1.06 4.34 -13.05
CA ALA A 181 -0.21 3.83 -14.12
C ALA A 181 1.12 4.58 -14.21
N GLU A 182 1.10 5.91 -14.07
CA GLU A 182 2.30 6.74 -14.04
C GLU A 182 3.20 6.39 -12.84
N GLN A 183 2.61 6.07 -11.68
CA GLN A 183 3.37 5.61 -10.51
C GLN A 183 4.08 4.28 -10.80
N ILE A 184 3.40 3.32 -11.43
CA ILE A 184 4.00 2.03 -11.81
C ILE A 184 5.12 2.22 -12.83
N ASP A 185 4.88 2.98 -13.89
CA ASP A 185 5.87 3.25 -14.94
C ASP A 185 7.13 3.91 -14.36
N LEU A 186 6.97 4.96 -13.54
CA LEU A 186 8.08 5.64 -12.88
C LEU A 186 8.92 4.68 -12.02
N MET A 187 8.26 3.88 -11.18
CA MET A 187 8.95 2.95 -10.30
C MET A 187 9.65 1.82 -11.05
N SER A 188 9.07 1.37 -12.17
CA SER A 188 9.68 0.35 -13.03
C SER A 188 11.02 0.79 -13.65
N GLU A 189 11.28 2.09 -13.74
CA GLU A 189 12.52 2.67 -14.26
C GLU A 189 13.50 3.12 -13.15
N THR A 190 13.13 2.94 -11.88
CA THR A 190 13.87 3.49 -10.74
C THR A 190 15.02 2.56 -10.32
N ALA A 191 16.25 3.05 -10.40
CA ALA A 191 17.47 2.41 -9.89
C ALA A 191 17.75 2.72 -8.40
N VAL A 192 17.40 3.94 -7.97
CA VAL A 192 17.56 4.37 -6.59
C VAL A 192 16.31 5.10 -6.15
N LEU A 193 15.69 4.63 -5.07
CA LEU A 193 14.49 5.22 -4.48
C LEU A 193 14.85 5.81 -3.12
N LEU A 194 14.77 7.14 -2.98
CA LEU A 194 14.97 7.86 -1.74
C LEU A 194 13.64 8.46 -1.28
N ALA A 195 13.26 8.32 0.00
CA ALA A 195 12.05 8.97 0.50
C ALA A 195 12.04 9.10 2.02
N PRO A 196 11.34 10.10 2.58
CA PRO A 196 10.96 10.08 3.98
C PRO A 196 9.89 9.01 4.25
N HIS A 197 9.87 8.47 5.47
CA HIS A 197 8.95 7.42 5.90
C HIS A 197 7.48 7.74 5.53
N GLY A 198 6.83 6.85 4.78
CA GLY A 198 5.41 6.97 4.49
C GLY A 198 4.94 6.19 3.27
N ALA A 199 3.62 6.18 3.06
CA ALA A 199 2.96 5.30 2.09
C ALA A 199 3.50 5.36 0.66
N GLY A 200 4.12 6.47 0.24
CA GLY A 200 4.78 6.59 -1.06
C GLY A 200 5.89 5.56 -1.28
N LEU A 201 6.62 5.15 -0.23
CA LEU A 201 7.64 4.10 -0.29
C LEU A 201 7.08 2.73 -0.71
N THR A 202 5.80 2.46 -0.45
CA THR A 202 5.16 1.19 -0.85
C THR A 202 5.21 0.98 -2.36
N ASN A 203 5.34 2.05 -3.14
CA ASN A 203 5.48 1.94 -4.59
C ASN A 203 6.78 1.23 -5.03
N MET A 204 7.72 0.97 -4.11
CA MET A 204 8.84 0.05 -4.34
C MET A 204 8.41 -1.35 -4.81
N LEU A 205 7.15 -1.72 -4.58
CA LEU A 205 6.53 -2.93 -5.13
C LEU A 205 6.78 -3.09 -6.63
N PHE A 206 6.83 -1.97 -7.36
CA PHE A 206 6.96 -1.96 -8.82
C PHE A 206 8.41 -1.74 -9.29
N CYS A 207 9.36 -1.60 -8.36
CA CYS A 207 10.76 -1.40 -8.70
C CYS A 207 11.42 -2.69 -9.21
N PRO A 208 12.35 -2.60 -10.19
CA PRO A 208 13.16 -3.72 -10.63
C PRO A 208 14.00 -4.35 -9.51
N ILE A 209 14.41 -5.60 -9.73
CA ILE A 209 15.41 -6.24 -8.85
C ILE A 209 16.70 -5.44 -8.91
N GLY A 210 17.32 -5.20 -7.75
CA GLY A 210 18.54 -4.42 -7.61
C GLY A 210 18.31 -2.93 -7.35
N THR A 211 17.07 -2.43 -7.42
CA THR A 211 16.75 -1.06 -7.00
C THR A 211 17.11 -0.86 -5.54
N ARG A 212 17.92 0.17 -5.26
CA ARG A 212 18.33 0.51 -3.90
C ARG A 212 17.34 1.47 -3.27
N VAL A 213 16.74 1.05 -2.17
CA VAL A 213 15.80 1.82 -1.38
C VAL A 213 16.53 2.49 -0.22
N ILE A 214 16.34 3.79 -0.07
CA ILE A 214 16.90 4.61 1.00
C ILE A 214 15.74 5.32 1.67
N GLU A 215 15.51 4.97 2.92
CA GLU A 215 14.45 5.55 3.72
C GLU A 215 15.02 6.58 4.71
N MET A 216 14.33 7.71 4.89
CA MET A 216 14.58 8.62 6.01
C MET A 216 13.50 8.44 7.06
N ALA A 217 13.85 7.92 8.24
CA ALA A 217 12.90 7.68 9.32
C ALA A 217 13.55 7.92 10.68
N ASP A 218 12.73 8.14 11.71
CA ASP A 218 13.19 8.31 13.08
C ASP A 218 13.48 6.95 13.74
N PRO A 219 14.75 6.62 14.05
CA PRO A 219 15.09 5.36 14.71
C PRO A 219 14.52 5.23 16.14
N ALA A 220 14.16 6.34 16.80
CA ALA A 220 13.52 6.32 18.11
C ALA A 220 12.05 5.87 18.04
N TYR A 221 11.46 5.82 16.84
CA TYR A 221 10.14 5.24 16.60
C TYR A 221 10.23 4.20 15.47
N PRO A 222 10.74 2.99 15.75
CA PRO A 222 11.00 2.00 14.73
C PRO A 222 9.70 1.51 14.09
N ASN A 223 9.60 1.66 12.78
CA ASN A 223 8.53 1.11 11.96
C ASN A 223 9.14 0.29 10.81
N PRO A 224 9.28 -1.04 10.96
CA PRO A 224 10.04 -1.87 10.04
C PRO A 224 9.31 -2.20 8.74
N ASN A 225 8.11 -1.65 8.49
CA ASN A 225 7.27 -2.04 7.34
C ASN A 225 8.00 -1.93 5.99
N PHE A 226 8.71 -0.82 5.74
CA PHE A 226 9.39 -0.61 4.46
C PHE A 226 10.70 -1.40 4.35
N TYR A 227 11.40 -1.62 5.46
CA TYR A 227 12.50 -2.58 5.53
C TYR A 227 12.01 -4.01 5.19
N ALA A 228 10.92 -4.46 5.82
CA ALA A 228 10.34 -5.78 5.60
C ALA A 228 9.88 -5.95 4.14
N MET A 229 9.26 -4.93 3.57
CA MET A 229 8.86 -4.92 2.16
C MET A 229 10.06 -4.97 1.21
N ALA A 230 11.09 -4.15 1.44
CA ALA A 230 12.31 -4.17 0.63
C ALA A 230 13.00 -5.54 0.71
N ALA A 231 13.09 -6.13 1.92
CA ALA A 231 13.65 -7.46 2.12
C ALA A 231 12.85 -8.54 1.37
N ALA A 232 11.51 -8.51 1.44
CA ALA A 232 10.64 -9.45 0.75
C ALA A 232 10.75 -9.36 -0.79
N LEU A 233 11.02 -8.16 -1.31
CA LEU A 233 11.21 -7.91 -2.74
C LEU A 233 12.66 -8.14 -3.21
N GLY A 234 13.59 -8.44 -2.29
CA GLY A 234 15.02 -8.59 -2.58
C GLY A 234 15.72 -7.28 -2.95
N LEU A 235 15.25 -6.15 -2.42
CA LEU A 235 15.78 -4.82 -2.71
C LEU A 235 16.81 -4.41 -1.64
N PRO A 236 18.02 -3.95 -2.03
CA PRO A 236 18.96 -3.35 -1.09
C PRO A 236 18.32 -2.17 -0.35
N TYR A 237 18.44 -2.16 0.98
CA TYR A 237 17.82 -1.16 1.83
C TYR A 237 18.85 -0.44 2.70
N ALA A 238 18.71 0.88 2.81
CA ALA A 238 19.46 1.73 3.73
C ALA A 238 18.51 2.68 4.47
N LEU A 239 18.88 3.03 5.70
CA LEU A 239 18.16 4.00 6.53
C LEU A 239 19.07 5.20 6.79
N ILE A 240 18.56 6.40 6.50
CA ILE A 240 19.10 7.67 6.98
C ILE A 240 18.32 8.03 8.24
N ALA A 241 19.03 8.18 9.36
CA ALA A 241 18.41 8.57 10.62
C ALA A 241 17.87 10.00 10.50
N ALA A 242 16.56 10.15 10.66
CA ALA A 242 15.90 11.42 10.84
C ALA A 242 15.47 11.58 12.30
N LYS A 243 14.94 12.75 12.66
CA LYS A 243 14.34 13.02 13.97
C LYS A 243 12.92 13.51 13.78
N GLY A 244 11.97 12.94 14.51
CA GLY A 244 10.61 13.45 14.60
C GLY A 244 10.58 14.83 15.24
N VAL A 245 9.83 15.75 14.63
CA VAL A 245 9.67 17.13 15.08
C VAL A 245 8.19 17.44 15.31
N GLY A 246 7.92 18.05 16.47
CA GLY A 246 6.58 18.44 16.91
C GLY A 246 6.06 17.59 18.07
N ALA A 247 4.84 17.89 18.51
CA ALA A 247 4.18 17.24 19.65
C ALA A 247 3.12 16.20 19.22
N ALA A 248 2.92 16.01 17.91
CA ALA A 248 1.99 15.01 17.38
C ALA A 248 2.46 13.58 17.71
N HIS A 249 1.60 12.59 17.46
CA HIS A 249 2.00 11.19 17.54
C HIS A 249 3.22 10.94 16.63
N PRO A 250 4.22 10.12 16.99
CA PRO A 250 5.44 9.95 16.18
C PRO A 250 5.21 9.59 14.70
N LEU A 251 4.17 8.82 14.40
CA LEU A 251 3.76 8.53 13.02
C LEU A 251 3.28 9.76 12.24
N GLU A 252 2.97 10.87 12.87
CA GLU A 252 2.42 12.07 12.23
C GLU A 252 3.41 13.24 12.21
N GLN A 253 4.48 13.14 13.03
CA GLN A 253 5.51 14.16 13.13
C GLN A 253 6.22 14.37 11.79
N ASP A 254 6.54 15.62 11.51
CA ASP A 254 7.48 15.96 10.45
C ASP A 254 8.89 15.48 10.84
N LEU A 255 9.76 15.35 9.86
CA LEU A 255 11.08 14.79 10.01
C LEU A 255 12.12 15.88 9.76
N SER A 256 13.14 15.90 10.61
CA SER A 256 14.35 16.67 10.41
C SER A 256 15.52 15.73 10.11
N VAL A 257 16.31 16.04 9.10
CA VAL A 257 17.48 15.25 8.71
C VAL A 257 18.67 16.17 8.49
N ASP A 258 19.87 15.69 8.81
CA ASP A 258 21.11 16.41 8.53
C ASP A 258 21.47 16.31 7.02
N PRO A 259 21.49 17.42 6.26
CA PRO A 259 21.88 17.41 4.85
C PRO A 259 23.27 16.81 4.60
N ALA A 260 24.22 16.96 5.54
CA ALA A 260 25.55 16.40 5.41
C ALA A 260 25.53 14.86 5.47
N GLU A 261 24.65 14.29 6.31
CA GLU A 261 24.47 12.85 6.39
C GLU A 261 23.81 12.29 5.13
N VAL A 262 22.82 13.01 4.57
CA VAL A 262 22.24 12.67 3.27
C VAL A 262 23.33 12.65 2.20
N ALA A 263 24.12 13.72 2.06
CA ALA A 263 25.22 13.78 1.09
C ALA A 263 26.23 12.63 1.27
N ARG A 264 26.58 12.30 2.52
CA ARG A 264 27.50 11.19 2.85
C ARG A 264 26.95 9.84 2.37
N VAL A 265 25.68 9.56 2.60
CA VAL A 265 25.04 8.32 2.14
C VAL A 265 24.93 8.29 0.62
N LEU A 266 24.60 9.41 -0.02
CA LEU A 266 24.51 9.53 -1.47
C LEU A 266 25.88 9.38 -2.18
N ALA A 267 26.99 9.63 -1.50
CA ALA A 267 28.34 9.41 -2.04
C ALA A 267 28.75 7.92 -2.08
N LEU A 268 28.03 7.04 -1.36
CA LEU A 268 28.33 5.61 -1.30
C LEU A 268 27.61 4.78 -2.38
N ILE A 269 26.87 5.44 -3.29
CA ILE A 269 25.85 4.80 -4.12
C ILE A 269 25.86 5.18 -5.60
#